data_AF-A0AAN8QXT2-F1
#
_entry.id   AF-A0AAN8QXT2-F1
#
_cell.length_a   1.000
_cell.length_b   1.000
_cell.length_c   1.000
_cell.angle_alpha   90.00
_cell.angle_beta   90.00
_cell.angle_gamma   90.00
#
_symmetry.space_group_name_H-M   'P 1'
#
loop_
_entity.id
_entity.type
_entity.pdbx_description
1 polymer ?
#
loop_
_entity_poly.entity_id
_entity_poly.type
_entity_poly.pdbx_seq_one_letter_code
_entity_poly.pdbx_strand_id
1 'polypeptide(L)'
;MSSCRYNGGVMRPLSNLSSSRRNLHEFDSESQPLQPISTADASDTLASKPENNSTTLMPYASGDGGGGCNNSGSKSGKKKNQNIGQKLGHRRALFEKRKRLSDYALIFGMFGIVVMVIETELSWGAYGKESLYSLALKCLISLSTIILLGLVIIYHAREIQLFMVDNAADDWRIAMTYERIFFICLEILVCAIHPIPGNYTFTWTARLAFSYTPSKTDADVDIILSIPMFLRLYLIARVMLLHSKLFTDASSRSIGALNKINFNTRFVMKTLMTICPGTVLLVFTISLWIIAAWTVRACERYHDNMDITSNFLGAMWLISITFLTIGYGDMVPNTYCGKGVCLLTGIMGAGCTALVVAVVAKKLELTKAEKHVHNFMMDTQLTKRVKNTAANVLRETWLIYKNTKLVRKMDHARVRKHQRKFLQAIHQLRSVKMEQRKLNDQANSLVDLAKTQNIMYDLISDLNERGEDMEKRIAMLETKLETLLGNLQALPGLISQVISQQHRDFLEVQFQPYDKHSPERSQSVSRRRSSSTAPPTSSESS
;
A
#
# COMPACT_ATOMS: atom_id res chain seq x y z
N MET A 1 26.91 -47.66 -18.27
CA MET A 1 26.59 -47.21 -19.64
C MET A 1 25.30 -46.39 -19.55
N SER A 2 25.14 -45.15 -20.00
CA SER A 2 26.00 -44.08 -20.54
C SER A 2 25.11 -42.80 -20.58
N SER A 3 25.54 -41.54 -20.57
CA SER A 3 26.83 -40.88 -20.31
C SER A 3 26.52 -39.47 -19.72
N CYS A 4 27.51 -38.76 -19.19
CA CYS A 4 27.34 -37.42 -18.63
C CYS A 4 27.19 -36.32 -19.70
N ARG A 5 26.50 -35.22 -19.35
CA ARG A 5 26.87 -33.88 -19.86
C ARG A 5 26.89 -32.85 -18.72
N TYR A 6 28.12 -32.52 -18.32
CA TYR A 6 28.43 -31.30 -17.59
C TYR A 6 28.20 -30.09 -18.51
N ASN A 7 27.90 -28.92 -17.93
CA ASN A 7 28.04 -27.64 -18.64
C ASN A 7 28.58 -26.60 -17.65
N GLY A 8 29.79 -26.10 -17.87
CA GLY A 8 30.47 -25.20 -16.95
C GLY A 8 30.14 -23.73 -17.20
N GLY A 9 29.66 -23.03 -16.16
CA GLY A 9 29.59 -21.57 -16.16
C GLY A 9 30.96 -20.99 -15.79
N VAL A 10 31.58 -20.23 -16.70
CA VAL A 10 32.93 -19.69 -16.50
C VAL A 10 32.91 -18.52 -15.52
N MET A 11 33.67 -18.65 -14.44
CA MET A 11 33.95 -17.59 -13.48
C MET A 11 34.90 -16.55 -14.13
N ARG A 12 34.55 -15.26 -14.08
CA ARG A 12 35.44 -14.15 -14.47
C ARG A 12 35.56 -13.13 -13.32
N PRO A 13 36.75 -12.57 -13.07
CA PRO A 13 36.96 -11.63 -11.96
C PRO A 13 36.42 -10.23 -12.30
N LEU A 14 35.96 -9.53 -11.26
CA LEU A 14 35.75 -8.08 -11.30
C LEU A 14 37.05 -7.38 -10.86
N SER A 15 37.41 -6.27 -11.51
CA SER A 15 38.53 -5.44 -11.08
C SER A 15 38.22 -3.95 -11.19
N ASN A 16 38.13 -3.34 -10.00
CA ASN A 16 38.55 -1.99 -9.62
C ASN A 16 37.96 -0.70 -10.26
N LEU A 17 37.61 0.20 -9.33
CA LEU A 17 37.67 1.67 -9.41
C LEU A 17 36.67 2.43 -10.31
N SER A 18 35.68 3.05 -9.66
CA SER A 18 35.84 4.47 -9.31
C SER A 18 35.05 4.82 -8.03
N SER A 19 35.56 5.74 -7.22
CA SER A 19 34.98 6.15 -5.94
C SER A 19 34.41 7.57 -6.01
N SER A 20 33.25 7.80 -5.37
CA SER A 20 32.74 9.14 -5.11
C SER A 20 32.01 9.19 -3.77
N ARG A 21 32.72 9.60 -2.72
CA ARG A 21 32.11 9.94 -1.41
C ARG A 21 31.08 11.07 -1.58
N ARG A 22 29.92 10.93 -0.93
CA ARG A 22 29.26 12.03 -0.22
C ARG A 22 28.16 11.54 0.74
N ASN A 23 28.42 11.79 2.02
CA ASN A 23 27.47 12.02 3.11
C ASN A 23 26.32 11.01 3.28
N LEU A 24 26.55 10.02 4.15
CA LEU A 24 25.49 9.47 5.00
C LEU A 24 25.64 10.12 6.38
N HIS A 25 24.54 10.50 7.02
CA HIS A 25 24.52 11.06 8.38
C HIS A 25 23.96 9.98 9.32
N GLU A 26 24.58 9.78 10.47
CA GLU A 26 24.09 8.84 11.49
C GLU A 26 22.68 9.23 11.97
N PHE A 27 21.87 8.21 12.27
CA PHE A 27 20.87 8.31 13.32
C PHE A 27 20.65 6.91 13.88
N ASP A 28 20.99 6.72 15.15
CA ASP A 28 21.02 5.42 15.79
C ASP A 28 19.68 5.08 16.47
N SER A 29 19.44 3.77 16.59
CA SER A 29 18.58 3.05 17.54
C SER A 29 17.49 3.80 18.32
N GLU A 30 16.24 3.38 18.11
CA GLU A 30 15.63 2.34 18.97
C GLU A 30 14.28 1.81 18.40
N SER A 31 13.88 0.59 18.77
CA SER A 31 12.58 0.03 18.36
C SER A 31 12.06 -1.09 19.28
N GLN A 32 10.99 -0.83 20.04
CA GLN A 32 10.17 -1.84 20.73
C GLN A 32 8.68 -1.40 20.86
N PRO A 33 7.73 -2.27 21.30
CA PRO A 33 6.50 -2.49 20.51
C PRO A 33 5.19 -1.86 21.02
N LEU A 34 4.18 -1.96 20.16
CA LEU A 34 2.78 -1.53 20.31
C LEU A 34 2.04 -2.11 21.54
N GLN A 35 1.21 -1.29 22.19
CA GLN A 35 -0.19 -1.61 22.53
C GLN A 35 -1.04 -0.31 22.71
N PRO A 36 -2.39 -0.38 22.71
CA PRO A 36 -3.26 0.80 22.56
C PRO A 36 -3.71 1.43 23.90
N ILE A 37 -4.07 2.72 23.86
CA ILE A 37 -4.72 3.44 24.96
C ILE A 37 -5.99 4.15 24.45
N SER A 38 -7.02 4.17 25.30
CA SER A 38 -8.38 4.65 25.01
C SER A 38 -8.57 6.15 25.32
N THR A 39 -9.75 6.66 24.98
CA THR A 39 -10.22 8.05 25.22
C THR A 39 -10.40 8.39 26.71
N ALA A 40 -9.85 9.54 27.15
CA ALA A 40 -10.48 10.47 28.11
C ALA A 40 -9.68 11.80 28.21
N ASP A 41 -10.33 12.82 28.76
CA ASP A 41 -10.03 14.26 28.76
C ASP A 41 -8.71 14.73 29.39
N ALA A 42 -8.17 15.83 28.85
CA ALA A 42 -7.42 16.87 29.58
C ALA A 42 -7.50 18.22 28.83
N SER A 43 -7.50 19.34 29.54
CA SER A 43 -7.89 20.68 29.02
C SER A 43 -6.71 21.65 28.79
N ASP A 44 -6.98 22.70 28.00
CA ASP A 44 -6.23 23.97 27.88
C ASP A 44 -4.79 23.88 27.29
N THR A 45 -4.28 24.88 26.54
CA THR A 45 -4.30 26.32 26.85
C THR A 45 -4.15 27.20 25.59
N LEU A 46 -4.86 28.36 25.57
CA LEU A 46 -4.72 29.57 24.72
C LEU A 46 -4.40 29.45 23.20
N ALA A 47 -5.37 29.88 22.38
CA ALA A 47 -5.15 30.83 21.28
C ALA A 47 -6.40 31.72 21.11
N SER A 48 -6.23 33.02 20.88
CA SER A 48 -7.31 34.00 21.06
C SER A 48 -8.29 34.15 19.88
N LYS A 49 -9.57 34.32 20.23
CA LYS A 49 -10.69 34.69 19.36
C LYS A 49 -10.66 36.21 19.09
N PRO A 50 -10.87 36.69 17.84
CA PRO A 50 -11.13 38.09 17.57
C PRO A 50 -12.59 38.44 17.89
N GLU A 51 -12.82 39.60 18.48
CA GLU A 51 -14.17 40.13 18.73
C GLU A 51 -14.69 40.92 17.53
N ASN A 52 -15.99 40.81 17.25
CA ASN A 52 -16.68 41.71 16.34
C ASN A 52 -17.18 42.92 17.15
N ASN A 53 -16.62 44.10 16.91
CA ASN A 53 -17.27 45.37 17.24
C ASN A 53 -17.38 46.21 15.98
N SER A 54 -18.59 46.70 15.71
CA SER A 54 -18.91 47.52 14.55
C SER A 54 -19.00 49.00 14.95
N THR A 55 -18.28 49.87 14.25
CA THR A 55 -18.57 51.31 14.28
C THR A 55 -18.19 51.94 12.94
N THR A 56 -19.06 52.82 12.44
CA THR A 56 -18.95 53.43 11.11
C THR A 56 -18.14 54.73 11.19
N LEU A 57 -17.28 54.98 10.20
CA LEU A 57 -16.87 56.35 9.81
C LEU A 57 -16.37 56.38 8.36
N MET A 58 -16.64 57.49 7.66
CA MET A 58 -16.30 57.71 6.26
C MET A 58 -14.86 58.21 6.07
N PRO A 59 -14.22 57.97 4.91
CA PRO A 59 -12.95 58.59 4.57
C PRO A 59 -13.13 60.03 4.05
N TYR A 60 -12.21 60.91 4.45
CA TYR A 60 -11.89 62.15 3.75
C TYR A 60 -10.37 62.23 3.58
N ALA A 61 -9.90 62.87 2.52
CA ALA A 61 -8.48 62.90 2.13
C ALA A 61 -7.90 64.32 2.19
N SER A 62 -6.58 64.45 2.46
CA SER A 62 -5.62 65.30 1.71
C SER A 62 -4.28 65.49 2.44
N GLY A 63 -3.16 65.23 1.74
CA GLY A 63 -1.80 65.72 2.05
C GLY A 63 -1.13 65.25 3.36
N ASP A 64 0.15 65.53 3.60
CA ASP A 64 1.29 65.70 2.67
C ASP A 64 2.62 65.51 3.46
N GLY A 65 3.73 65.23 2.77
CA GLY A 65 5.08 65.60 3.21
C GLY A 65 5.85 64.67 4.17
N GLY A 66 7.07 64.29 3.76
CA GLY A 66 8.24 64.44 4.65
C GLY A 66 8.92 63.19 5.25
N GLY A 67 9.85 62.58 4.50
CA GLY A 67 11.16 62.11 5.01
C GLY A 67 11.25 60.89 5.95
N GLY A 68 12.18 59.97 5.66
CA GLY A 68 12.51 58.86 6.59
C GLY A 68 13.13 57.62 5.95
N CYS A 69 14.34 57.72 5.41
CA CYS A 69 15.06 56.56 4.87
C CYS A 69 15.68 55.70 5.98
N ASN A 70 15.37 54.38 6.00
CA ASN A 70 16.40 53.33 6.17
C ASN A 70 15.89 51.86 6.10
N ASN A 71 16.86 50.96 5.89
CA ASN A 71 16.83 49.51 6.16
C ASN A 71 15.86 48.63 5.31
N SER A 72 16.26 48.36 4.07
CA SER A 72 15.61 47.43 3.14
C SER A 72 16.21 46.01 3.11
N GLY A 73 16.71 45.49 4.24
CA GLY A 73 17.35 44.15 4.29
C GLY A 73 16.41 42.94 4.52
N SER A 74 15.31 43.10 5.26
CA SER A 74 14.56 41.95 5.84
C SER A 74 13.16 41.72 5.25
N LYS A 75 12.52 42.72 4.63
CA LYS A 75 11.09 42.69 4.28
C LYS A 75 10.70 41.72 3.15
N SER A 76 11.66 41.23 2.34
CA SER A 76 11.40 40.34 1.19
C SER A 76 10.87 38.96 1.62
N GLY A 77 11.52 38.30 2.59
CA GLY A 77 11.14 36.95 3.04
C GLY A 77 9.74 36.89 3.65
N LYS A 78 9.37 37.88 4.47
CA LYS A 78 8.03 37.96 5.09
C LYS A 78 6.93 38.15 4.04
N LYS A 79 7.11 39.00 3.02
CA LYS A 79 6.17 39.11 1.89
C LYS A 79 6.07 37.79 1.09
N LYS A 80 7.21 37.13 0.81
CA LYS A 80 7.21 35.87 0.05
C LYS A 80 6.43 34.75 0.77
N ASN A 81 6.58 34.62 2.08
CA ASN A 81 5.85 33.61 2.86
C ASN A 81 4.35 33.96 3.03
N GLN A 82 3.99 35.25 3.18
CA GLN A 82 2.57 35.67 3.13
C GLN A 82 1.91 35.26 1.81
N ASN A 83 2.56 35.49 0.67
CA ASN A 83 2.04 35.11 -0.64
C ASN A 83 1.86 33.59 -0.77
N ILE A 84 2.76 32.78 -0.21
CA ILE A 84 2.63 31.30 -0.21
C ILE A 84 1.43 30.86 0.64
N GLY A 85 1.29 31.39 1.86
CA GLY A 85 0.15 31.10 2.73
C GLY A 85 -1.19 31.49 2.09
N GLN A 86 -1.26 32.65 1.44
CA GLN A 86 -2.44 33.10 0.70
C GLN A 86 -2.75 32.20 -0.50
N LYS A 87 -1.75 31.78 -1.30
CA LYS A 87 -1.94 30.83 -2.40
C LYS A 87 -2.45 29.47 -1.90
N LEU A 88 -1.91 28.95 -0.80
CA LEU A 88 -2.37 27.70 -0.19
C LEU A 88 -3.80 27.80 0.36
N GLY A 89 -4.16 28.92 1.00
CA GLY A 89 -5.52 29.21 1.44
C GLY A 89 -6.51 29.31 0.27
N HIS A 90 -6.13 29.99 -0.81
CA HIS A 90 -6.92 30.10 -2.03
C HIS A 90 -7.14 28.72 -2.69
N ARG A 91 -6.08 27.90 -2.80
CA ARG A 91 -6.13 26.51 -3.29
C ARG A 91 -7.10 25.66 -2.48
N ARG A 92 -7.06 25.74 -1.14
CA ARG A 92 -7.99 25.05 -0.24
C ARG A 92 -9.44 25.50 -0.46
N ALA A 93 -9.67 26.81 -0.58
CA ALA A 93 -11.00 27.38 -0.84
C ALA A 93 -11.57 26.99 -2.23
N LEU A 94 -10.72 26.88 -3.27
CA LEU A 94 -11.11 26.36 -4.57
C LEU A 94 -11.50 24.88 -4.49
N PHE A 95 -10.70 24.06 -3.81
CA PHE A 95 -11.00 22.62 -3.62
C PHE A 95 -12.33 22.41 -2.86
N GLU A 96 -12.60 23.21 -1.82
CA GLU A 96 -13.85 23.14 -1.05
C GLU A 96 -15.08 23.70 -1.80
N LYS A 97 -14.88 24.65 -2.72
CA LYS A 97 -15.93 25.05 -3.69
C LYS A 97 -16.19 23.94 -4.72
N ARG A 98 -15.13 23.30 -5.25
CA ARG A 98 -15.25 22.12 -6.14
C ARG A 98 -16.00 20.97 -5.48
N LYS A 99 -15.77 20.74 -4.17
CA LYS A 99 -16.51 19.74 -3.37
C LYS A 99 -18.01 20.00 -3.40
N ARG A 100 -18.44 21.19 -2.93
CA ARG A 100 -19.85 21.60 -2.90
C ARG A 100 -20.53 21.57 -4.27
N LEU A 101 -19.82 21.97 -5.34
CA LEU A 101 -20.33 21.87 -6.72
C LEU A 101 -20.62 20.41 -7.12
N SER A 102 -19.77 19.46 -6.73
CA SER A 102 -20.03 18.03 -6.95
C SER A 102 -21.22 17.51 -6.15
N ASP A 103 -21.44 18.05 -4.95
CA ASP A 103 -22.54 17.66 -4.07
C ASP A 103 -23.88 18.16 -4.63
N TYR A 104 -23.95 19.41 -5.09
CA TYR A 104 -25.12 19.93 -5.80
C TYR A 104 -25.36 19.18 -7.12
N ALA A 105 -24.31 18.87 -7.89
CA ALA A 105 -24.44 18.07 -9.11
C ALA A 105 -25.03 16.68 -8.82
N LEU A 106 -24.60 16.02 -7.73
CA LEU A 106 -25.20 14.76 -7.29
C LEU A 106 -26.68 14.95 -6.92
N ILE A 107 -27.04 15.98 -6.16
CA ILE A 107 -28.44 16.24 -5.75
C ILE A 107 -29.35 16.41 -6.97
N PHE A 108 -28.99 17.26 -7.93
CA PHE A 108 -29.79 17.45 -9.15
C PHE A 108 -29.77 16.22 -10.08
N GLY A 109 -28.64 15.49 -10.13
CA GLY A 109 -28.54 14.22 -10.86
C GLY A 109 -29.48 13.13 -10.32
N MET A 110 -29.50 12.94 -8.99
CA MET A 110 -30.40 11.99 -8.33
C MET A 110 -31.86 12.43 -8.40
N PHE A 111 -32.15 13.73 -8.22
CA PHE A 111 -33.50 14.27 -8.38
C PHE A 111 -34.04 14.00 -9.78
N GLY A 112 -33.24 14.24 -10.83
CA GLY A 112 -33.64 13.93 -12.21
C GLY A 112 -33.95 12.46 -12.44
N ILE A 113 -33.18 11.53 -11.86
CA ILE A 113 -33.47 10.07 -11.93
C ILE A 113 -34.77 9.75 -11.17
N VAL A 114 -34.95 10.26 -9.95
CA VAL A 114 -36.14 9.97 -9.13
C VAL A 114 -37.42 10.50 -9.77
N VAL A 115 -37.41 11.73 -10.32
CA VAL A 115 -38.58 12.28 -11.01
C VAL A 115 -38.85 11.55 -12.33
N MET A 116 -37.82 11.09 -13.04
CA MET A 116 -37.99 10.22 -14.22
C MET A 116 -38.65 8.87 -13.86
N VAL A 117 -38.20 8.20 -12.79
CA VAL A 117 -38.82 6.95 -12.34
C VAL A 117 -40.29 7.20 -11.95
N ILE A 118 -40.58 8.28 -11.23
CA ILE A 118 -41.96 8.66 -10.86
C ILE A 118 -42.82 8.98 -12.10
N GLU A 119 -42.29 9.67 -13.11
CA GLU A 119 -42.99 9.93 -14.38
C GLU A 119 -43.32 8.62 -15.11
N THR A 120 -42.36 7.70 -15.20
CA THR A 120 -42.52 6.47 -15.96
C THR A 120 -43.44 5.47 -15.24
N GLU A 121 -43.48 5.44 -13.90
CA GLU A 121 -44.44 4.65 -13.13
C GLU A 121 -45.86 5.26 -13.15
N LEU A 122 -46.00 6.57 -12.92
CA LEU A 122 -47.33 7.21 -12.88
C LEU A 122 -47.99 7.32 -14.25
N SER A 123 -47.20 7.48 -15.33
CA SER A 123 -47.68 7.41 -16.71
C SER A 123 -48.14 6.02 -17.15
N TRP A 124 -48.02 5.01 -16.28
CA TRP A 124 -48.55 3.66 -16.49
C TRP A 124 -49.83 3.45 -15.68
N GLY A 125 -49.78 3.68 -14.35
CA GLY A 125 -50.87 3.33 -13.45
C GLY A 125 -51.89 4.43 -13.15
N ALA A 126 -51.59 5.72 -13.42
CA ALA A 126 -52.36 6.85 -12.88
C ALA A 126 -52.81 7.90 -13.91
N TYR A 127 -52.05 8.15 -14.98
CA TYR A 127 -52.44 9.11 -16.02
C TYR A 127 -51.87 8.77 -17.41
N GLY A 128 -52.52 9.26 -18.47
CA GLY A 128 -51.95 9.27 -19.81
C GLY A 128 -50.90 10.37 -20.02
N LYS A 129 -49.97 10.18 -20.95
CA LYS A 129 -48.88 11.14 -21.23
C LYS A 129 -49.32 12.47 -21.85
N GLU A 130 -50.51 12.52 -22.43
CA GLU A 130 -51.18 13.77 -22.84
C GLU A 130 -51.56 14.69 -21.65
N SER A 131 -51.45 14.21 -20.41
CA SER A 131 -51.82 14.98 -19.23
C SER A 131 -50.81 16.07 -18.85
N LEU A 132 -51.32 17.17 -18.30
CA LEU A 132 -50.52 18.25 -17.72
C LEU A 132 -49.55 17.76 -16.63
N TYR A 133 -49.85 16.64 -15.95
CA TYR A 133 -48.98 16.02 -14.97
C TYR A 133 -47.71 15.42 -15.59
N SER A 134 -47.83 14.66 -16.70
CA SER A 134 -46.65 14.15 -17.42
C SER A 134 -45.80 15.30 -17.96
N LEU A 135 -46.42 16.31 -18.58
CA LEU A 135 -45.72 17.51 -19.05
C LEU A 135 -44.98 18.24 -17.93
N ALA A 136 -45.61 18.43 -16.76
CA ALA A 136 -44.97 19.06 -15.61
C ALA A 136 -43.75 18.28 -15.10
N LEU A 137 -43.83 16.95 -15.01
CA LEU A 137 -42.68 16.12 -14.59
C LEU A 137 -41.56 16.13 -15.64
N LYS A 138 -41.87 16.02 -16.94
CA LYS A 138 -40.87 16.15 -18.03
C LYS A 138 -40.18 17.52 -18.01
N CYS A 139 -40.91 18.60 -17.72
CA CYS A 139 -40.34 19.93 -17.50
C CYS A 139 -39.41 20.00 -16.27
N LEU A 140 -39.75 19.36 -15.15
CA LEU A 140 -38.89 19.28 -13.97
C LEU A 140 -37.61 18.45 -14.21
N ILE A 141 -37.70 17.35 -14.96
CA ILE A 141 -36.55 16.54 -15.41
C ILE A 141 -35.62 17.38 -16.30
N SER A 142 -36.19 18.19 -17.19
CA SER A 142 -35.43 19.07 -18.09
C SER A 142 -34.76 20.21 -17.33
N LEU A 143 -35.49 20.91 -16.45
CA LEU A 143 -34.97 22.00 -15.63
C LEU A 143 -33.82 21.53 -14.72
N SER A 144 -34.01 20.40 -14.03
CA SER A 144 -32.96 19.80 -13.20
C SER A 144 -31.75 19.32 -14.02
N THR A 145 -31.96 18.88 -15.26
CA THR A 145 -30.88 18.54 -16.20
C THR A 145 -30.11 19.77 -16.67
N ILE A 146 -30.77 20.88 -16.99
CA ILE A 146 -30.11 22.16 -17.34
C ILE A 146 -29.25 22.67 -16.17
N ILE A 147 -29.76 22.60 -14.94
CA ILE A 147 -29.02 22.98 -13.73
C ILE A 147 -27.81 22.03 -13.52
N LEU A 148 -27.99 20.72 -13.70
CA LEU A 148 -26.92 19.73 -13.63
C LEU A 148 -25.79 20.02 -14.63
N LEU A 149 -26.12 20.32 -15.89
CA LEU A 149 -25.14 20.65 -16.92
C LEU A 149 -24.35 21.92 -16.57
N GLY A 150 -25.03 22.96 -16.08
CA GLY A 150 -24.37 24.15 -15.55
C GLY A 150 -23.40 23.84 -14.40
N LEU A 151 -23.81 22.99 -13.45
CA LEU A 151 -22.96 22.56 -12.33
C LEU A 151 -21.75 21.73 -12.78
N VAL A 152 -21.89 20.85 -13.77
CA VAL A 152 -20.78 20.07 -14.38
C VAL A 152 -19.78 20.99 -15.07
N ILE A 153 -20.25 21.96 -15.87
CA ILE A 153 -19.39 22.95 -16.53
C ILE A 153 -18.63 23.79 -15.50
N ILE A 154 -19.31 24.29 -14.46
CA ILE A 154 -18.68 25.08 -13.38
C ILE A 154 -17.70 24.22 -12.57
N TYR A 155 -18.00 22.94 -12.34
CA TYR A 155 -17.10 21.98 -11.68
C TYR A 155 -15.78 21.83 -12.45
N HIS A 156 -15.83 21.61 -13.76
CA HIS A 156 -14.61 21.51 -14.58
C HIS A 156 -13.88 22.86 -14.73
N ALA A 157 -14.59 23.98 -14.78
CA ALA A 157 -13.96 25.30 -14.71
C ALA A 157 -13.16 25.51 -13.40
N ARG A 158 -13.67 25.04 -12.26
CA ARG A 158 -12.93 25.05 -10.98
C ARG A 158 -11.80 24.02 -10.91
N GLU A 159 -11.92 22.89 -11.61
CA GLU A 159 -10.82 21.94 -11.79
C GLU A 159 -9.67 22.53 -12.61
N ILE A 160 -9.96 23.18 -13.73
CA ILE A 160 -8.98 23.84 -14.59
C ILE A 160 -8.28 24.97 -13.82
N GLN A 161 -9.04 25.78 -13.06
CA GLN A 161 -8.46 26.81 -12.18
C GLN A 161 -7.56 26.21 -11.08
N LEU A 162 -7.90 25.05 -10.52
CA LEU A 162 -7.04 24.37 -9.55
C LEU A 162 -5.75 23.87 -10.20
N PHE A 163 -5.82 23.32 -11.41
CA PHE A 163 -4.63 22.92 -12.18
C PHE A 163 -3.73 24.12 -12.56
N MET A 164 -4.33 25.26 -12.95
CA MET A 164 -3.62 26.52 -13.19
C MET A 164 -2.87 27.00 -11.94
N VAL A 165 -3.54 27.02 -10.79
CA VAL A 165 -2.93 27.42 -9.50
C VAL A 165 -1.80 26.47 -9.07
N ASP A 166 -1.97 25.17 -9.29
CA ASP A 166 -0.97 24.14 -8.93
C ASP A 166 0.27 24.17 -9.83
N ASN A 167 0.15 24.59 -11.10
CA ASN A 167 1.27 24.72 -12.04
C ASN A 167 1.78 26.17 -12.20
N ALA A 168 1.16 27.14 -11.51
CA ALA A 168 1.40 28.58 -11.67
C ALA A 168 1.30 29.09 -13.13
N ALA A 169 0.31 28.60 -13.88
CA ALA A 169 0.02 29.00 -15.26
C ALA A 169 -1.20 29.93 -15.32
N ASP A 170 -1.03 31.13 -15.89
CA ASP A 170 -2.10 32.13 -15.97
C ASP A 170 -3.07 31.89 -17.15
N ASP A 171 -2.61 31.23 -18.22
CA ASP A 171 -3.43 30.89 -19.39
C ASP A 171 -4.14 29.54 -19.25
N TRP A 172 -5.47 29.57 -19.12
CA TRP A 172 -6.31 28.37 -19.04
C TRP A 172 -6.18 27.44 -20.26
N ARG A 173 -5.79 27.98 -21.43
CA ARG A 173 -5.58 27.23 -22.67
C ARG A 173 -4.50 26.16 -22.52
N ILE A 174 -3.45 26.45 -21.73
CA ILE A 174 -2.33 25.52 -21.47
C ILE A 174 -2.81 24.31 -20.64
N ALA A 175 -3.85 24.47 -19.83
CA ALA A 175 -4.44 23.41 -19.01
C ALA A 175 -5.47 22.53 -19.77
N MET A 176 -5.82 22.89 -21.01
CA MET A 176 -6.92 22.32 -21.78
C MET A 176 -6.41 21.42 -22.92
N THR A 177 -6.15 20.15 -22.62
CA THR A 177 -5.76 19.14 -23.62
C THR A 177 -6.98 18.60 -24.39
N TYR A 178 -6.77 18.10 -25.62
CA TYR A 178 -7.83 17.44 -26.40
C TYR A 178 -8.46 16.25 -25.66
N GLU A 179 -7.67 15.48 -24.91
CA GLU A 179 -8.16 14.41 -24.04
C GLU A 179 -9.10 14.94 -22.94
N ARG A 180 -8.73 16.05 -22.26
CA ARG A 180 -9.59 16.70 -21.27
C ARG A 180 -10.89 17.20 -21.90
N ILE A 181 -10.82 17.84 -23.07
CA ILE A 181 -12.01 18.31 -23.81
C ILE A 181 -12.92 17.13 -24.13
N PHE A 182 -12.38 16.03 -24.68
CA PHE A 182 -13.16 14.84 -25.03
C PHE A 182 -13.92 14.26 -23.83
N PHE A 183 -13.26 14.10 -22.67
CA PHE A 183 -13.94 13.61 -21.47
C PHE A 183 -14.99 14.58 -20.93
N ILE A 184 -14.75 15.91 -20.98
CA ILE A 184 -15.75 16.92 -20.59
C ILE A 184 -16.97 16.87 -21.53
N CYS A 185 -16.76 16.75 -22.85
CA CYS A 185 -17.83 16.64 -23.84
C CYS A 185 -18.64 15.34 -23.66
N LEU A 186 -17.98 14.21 -23.38
CA LEU A 186 -18.63 12.93 -23.09
C LEU A 186 -19.46 13.02 -21.80
N GLU A 187 -18.93 13.65 -20.75
CA GLU A 187 -19.64 13.83 -19.49
C GLU A 187 -20.87 14.74 -19.63
N ILE A 188 -20.74 15.85 -20.37
CA ILE A 188 -21.84 16.73 -20.73
C ILE A 188 -22.90 15.96 -21.53
N LEU A 189 -22.51 15.14 -22.52
CA LEU A 189 -23.44 14.33 -23.31
C LEU A 189 -24.21 13.33 -22.44
N VAL A 190 -23.51 12.59 -21.57
CA VAL A 190 -24.12 11.62 -20.64
C VAL A 190 -25.07 12.31 -19.64
N CYS A 191 -24.73 13.49 -19.16
CA CYS A 191 -25.61 14.28 -18.31
C CYS A 191 -26.75 14.96 -19.08
N ALA A 192 -26.64 15.17 -20.39
CA ALA A 192 -27.65 15.85 -21.21
C ALA A 192 -28.79 14.92 -21.68
N ILE A 193 -28.60 13.60 -21.72
CA ILE A 193 -29.67 12.66 -22.11
C ILE A 193 -30.75 12.63 -21.02
N HIS A 194 -32.00 12.89 -21.41
CA HIS A 194 -33.23 12.82 -20.60
C HIS A 194 -34.47 12.76 -21.53
N PRO A 195 -35.64 12.29 -21.05
CA PRO A 195 -36.90 12.51 -21.76
C PRO A 195 -37.23 14.01 -21.79
N ILE A 196 -37.41 14.55 -22.98
CA ILE A 196 -37.69 15.96 -23.26
C ILE A 196 -39.21 16.17 -23.25
N PRO A 197 -39.75 17.28 -22.70
CA PRO A 197 -41.18 17.60 -22.75
C PRO A 197 -41.69 17.64 -24.19
N GLY A 198 -42.73 16.85 -24.44
CA GLY A 198 -43.27 16.54 -25.76
C GLY A 198 -43.66 15.07 -25.84
N ASN A 199 -44.50 14.74 -26.81
CA ASN A 199 -45.00 13.38 -27.03
C ASN A 199 -44.42 12.88 -28.35
N TYR A 200 -43.35 12.10 -28.24
CA TYR A 200 -42.56 11.56 -29.35
C TYR A 200 -42.68 10.04 -29.33
N THR A 201 -43.45 9.48 -30.24
CA THR A 201 -43.65 8.04 -30.39
C THR A 201 -42.81 7.46 -31.54
N PHE A 202 -42.54 6.16 -31.49
CA PHE A 202 -41.95 5.41 -32.59
C PHE A 202 -42.52 3.99 -32.64
N THR A 203 -42.57 3.40 -33.83
CA THR A 203 -43.05 2.02 -34.03
C THR A 203 -42.03 1.01 -33.48
N TRP A 204 -42.26 0.46 -32.29
CA TRP A 204 -41.38 -0.56 -31.70
C TRP A 204 -41.81 -1.96 -32.17
N THR A 205 -40.93 -2.62 -32.93
CA THR A 205 -41.12 -4.02 -33.36
C THR A 205 -40.39 -5.00 -32.44
N ALA A 206 -41.09 -5.97 -31.88
CA ALA A 206 -40.53 -7.06 -31.07
C ALA A 206 -40.97 -8.43 -31.61
N ARG A 207 -40.34 -9.52 -31.12
CA ARG A 207 -40.83 -10.89 -31.33
C ARG A 207 -41.08 -11.54 -29.98
N LEU A 208 -42.30 -12.07 -29.77
CA LEU A 208 -42.64 -12.78 -28.53
C LEU A 208 -41.75 -14.02 -28.37
N ALA A 209 -41.24 -14.24 -27.15
CA ALA A 209 -40.21 -15.25 -26.89
C ALA A 209 -40.66 -16.69 -27.17
N PHE A 210 -41.93 -17.00 -26.90
CA PHE A 210 -42.49 -18.35 -27.06
C PHE A 210 -43.18 -18.56 -28.41
N SER A 211 -43.94 -17.58 -28.89
CA SER A 211 -44.74 -17.71 -30.13
C SER A 211 -44.00 -17.27 -31.40
N TYR A 212 -42.83 -16.61 -31.27
CA TYR A 212 -42.04 -16.00 -32.37
C TYR A 212 -42.79 -14.98 -33.26
N THR A 213 -44.05 -14.68 -32.95
CA THR A 213 -44.90 -13.73 -33.66
C THR A 213 -44.32 -12.31 -33.55
N PRO A 214 -44.28 -11.54 -34.65
CA PRO A 214 -43.88 -10.15 -34.61
C PRO A 214 -45.00 -9.30 -33.99
N SER A 215 -44.72 -8.68 -32.84
CA SER A 215 -45.58 -7.64 -32.29
C SER A 215 -45.06 -6.26 -32.71
N LYS A 216 -45.97 -5.36 -33.05
CA LYS A 216 -45.68 -3.96 -33.37
C LYS A 216 -46.58 -3.09 -32.52
N THR A 217 -46.00 -2.20 -31.73
CA THR A 217 -46.72 -1.23 -30.90
C THR A 217 -46.02 0.11 -31.00
N ASP A 218 -46.78 1.20 -30.96
CA ASP A 218 -46.20 2.54 -30.86
C ASP A 218 -45.78 2.79 -29.41
N ALA A 219 -44.50 3.08 -29.23
CA ALA A 219 -43.85 3.24 -27.93
C ALA A 219 -43.23 4.63 -27.82
N ASP A 220 -43.11 5.14 -26.60
CA ASP A 220 -42.56 6.47 -26.39
C ASP A 220 -41.03 6.45 -26.44
N VAL A 221 -40.45 7.41 -27.17
CA VAL A 221 -38.99 7.66 -27.20
C VAL A 221 -38.45 7.95 -25.80
N ASP A 222 -39.30 8.43 -24.88
CA ASP A 222 -39.02 8.62 -23.45
C ASP A 222 -38.31 7.40 -22.81
N ILE A 223 -38.71 6.17 -23.16
CA ILE A 223 -38.15 4.95 -22.54
C ILE A 223 -36.71 4.69 -23.01
N ILE A 224 -36.39 5.02 -24.27
CA ILE A 224 -35.00 4.93 -24.77
C ILE A 224 -34.13 6.04 -24.15
N LEU A 225 -34.73 7.21 -23.85
CA LEU A 225 -34.02 8.34 -23.22
C LEU A 225 -33.90 8.24 -21.70
N SER A 226 -34.76 7.47 -21.03
CA SER A 226 -34.73 7.29 -19.57
C SER A 226 -33.62 6.32 -19.13
N ILE A 227 -33.41 5.22 -19.86
CA ILE A 227 -32.41 4.20 -19.50
C ILE A 227 -30.98 4.78 -19.38
N PRO A 228 -30.48 5.64 -20.29
CA PRO A 228 -29.18 6.30 -20.13
C PRO A 228 -29.08 7.26 -18.95
N MET A 229 -30.19 7.73 -18.35
CA MET A 229 -30.11 8.62 -17.18
C MET A 229 -29.48 7.93 -15.96
N PHE A 230 -29.56 6.59 -15.84
CA PHE A 230 -28.85 5.86 -14.78
C PHE A 230 -27.32 5.95 -14.92
N LEU A 231 -26.78 6.31 -16.10
CA LEU A 231 -25.34 6.58 -16.21
C LEU A 231 -24.91 7.73 -15.28
N ARG A 232 -25.79 8.71 -15.00
CA ARG A 232 -25.55 9.82 -14.07
C ARG A 232 -25.21 9.36 -12.65
N LEU A 233 -25.46 8.09 -12.28
CA LEU A 233 -25.01 7.50 -11.01
C LEU A 233 -23.48 7.52 -10.83
N TYR A 234 -22.68 7.74 -11.90
CA TYR A 234 -21.24 8.02 -11.76
C TYR A 234 -20.95 9.19 -10.80
N LEU A 235 -21.89 10.13 -10.65
CA LEU A 235 -21.79 11.27 -9.71
C LEU A 235 -21.69 10.81 -8.25
N ILE A 236 -22.32 9.68 -7.88
CA ILE A 236 -22.19 9.09 -6.54
C ILE A 236 -20.73 8.69 -6.30
N ALA A 237 -20.12 7.99 -7.27
CA ALA A 237 -18.72 7.61 -7.20
C ALA A 237 -17.80 8.84 -7.12
N ARG A 238 -18.06 9.90 -7.91
CA ARG A 238 -17.31 11.17 -7.83
C ARG A 238 -17.38 11.79 -6.42
N VAL A 239 -18.58 11.92 -5.83
CA VAL A 239 -18.77 12.50 -4.49
C VAL A 239 -18.09 11.64 -3.43
N MET A 240 -18.26 10.32 -3.46
CA MET A 240 -17.58 9.37 -2.56
C MET A 240 -16.05 9.55 -2.60
N LEU A 241 -15.47 9.63 -3.80
CA LEU A 241 -14.04 9.84 -4.01
C LEU A 241 -13.56 11.20 -3.49
N LEU A 242 -14.35 12.26 -3.67
CA LEU A 242 -14.01 13.64 -3.31
C LEU A 242 -14.27 13.98 -1.83
N HIS A 243 -15.10 13.21 -1.13
CA HIS A 243 -15.33 13.34 0.32
C HIS A 243 -14.46 12.42 1.19
N SER A 244 -13.93 11.32 0.65
CA SER A 244 -13.15 10.37 1.43
C SER A 244 -11.88 11.00 2.01
N LYS A 245 -11.85 11.15 3.34
CA LYS A 245 -10.71 11.70 4.10
C LYS A 245 -9.39 10.96 3.79
N LEU A 246 -9.47 9.65 3.59
CA LEU A 246 -8.33 8.76 3.34
C LEU A 246 -7.45 9.20 2.15
N PHE A 247 -8.03 9.83 1.12
CA PHE A 247 -7.33 10.26 -0.10
C PHE A 247 -7.27 11.79 -0.29
N THR A 248 -7.90 12.53 0.63
CA THR A 248 -7.96 14.00 0.60
C THR A 248 -7.12 14.68 1.67
N ASP A 249 -6.71 13.96 2.71
CA ASP A 249 -5.85 14.46 3.77
C ASP A 249 -4.42 14.83 3.31
N ALA A 250 -3.78 15.73 4.05
CA ALA A 250 -2.42 16.18 3.79
C ALA A 250 -1.36 15.10 4.06
N SER A 251 -1.54 14.25 5.08
CA SER A 251 -0.57 13.20 5.42
C SER A 251 -0.47 12.14 4.32
N SER A 252 -1.61 11.61 3.86
CA SER A 252 -1.63 10.62 2.78
C SER A 252 -1.14 11.20 1.46
N ARG A 253 -1.49 12.45 1.13
CA ARG A 253 -0.94 13.15 -0.04
C ARG A 253 0.58 13.33 0.00
N SER A 254 1.15 13.64 1.17
CA SER A 254 2.60 13.72 1.36
C SER A 254 3.27 12.36 1.14
N ILE A 255 2.76 11.31 1.80
CA ILE A 255 3.27 9.93 1.67
C ILE A 255 3.17 9.43 0.22
N GLY A 256 2.07 9.73 -0.48
CA GLY A 256 1.90 9.38 -1.89
C GLY A 256 2.89 10.11 -2.79
N ALA A 257 3.16 11.40 -2.57
CA ALA A 257 4.18 12.15 -3.31
C ALA A 257 5.58 11.58 -3.12
N LEU A 258 5.97 11.23 -1.89
CA LEU A 258 7.25 10.56 -1.59
C LEU A 258 7.38 9.21 -2.33
N ASN A 259 6.29 8.44 -2.42
CA ASN A 259 6.25 7.16 -3.13
C ASN A 259 5.95 7.29 -4.64
N LYS A 260 5.82 8.51 -5.18
CA LYS A 260 5.42 8.81 -6.58
C LYS A 260 4.06 8.19 -6.98
N ILE A 261 3.15 7.99 -6.02
CA ILE A 261 1.81 7.44 -6.22
C ILE A 261 0.81 8.57 -6.44
N ASN A 262 0.20 8.60 -7.63
CA ASN A 262 -0.92 9.48 -7.94
C ASN A 262 -2.25 8.92 -7.41
N PHE A 263 -3.03 9.76 -6.73
CA PHE A 263 -4.32 9.42 -6.10
C PHE A 263 -5.46 9.29 -7.13
N ASN A 264 -5.31 8.33 -8.03
CA ASN A 264 -6.25 8.07 -9.12
C ASN A 264 -7.49 7.29 -8.63
N THR A 265 -8.62 7.45 -9.31
CA THR A 265 -9.88 6.73 -9.03
C THR A 265 -9.68 5.20 -8.93
N ARG A 266 -8.84 4.64 -9.82
CA ARG A 266 -8.45 3.22 -9.84
C ARG A 266 -7.65 2.77 -8.60
N PHE A 267 -6.89 3.67 -7.96
CA PHE A 267 -6.20 3.38 -6.70
C PHE A 267 -7.21 3.32 -5.54
N VAL A 268 -8.14 4.28 -5.49
CA VAL A 268 -9.19 4.30 -4.46
C VAL A 268 -10.09 3.07 -4.55
N MET A 269 -10.52 2.69 -5.76
CA MET A 269 -11.37 1.51 -5.94
C MET A 269 -10.68 0.20 -5.51
N LYS A 270 -9.37 0.06 -5.80
CA LYS A 270 -8.55 -1.04 -5.26
C LYS A 270 -8.46 -1.02 -3.73
N THR A 271 -8.34 0.16 -3.13
CA THR A 271 -8.26 0.34 -1.67
C THR A 271 -9.58 -0.06 -0.99
N LEU A 272 -10.72 0.40 -1.50
CA LEU A 272 -12.06 0.02 -1.00
C LEU A 272 -12.28 -1.50 -1.10
N MET A 273 -11.97 -2.10 -2.25
CA MET A 273 -12.01 -3.55 -2.45
C MET A 273 -10.96 -4.34 -1.62
N THR A 274 -10.00 -3.67 -0.98
CA THR A 274 -9.05 -4.32 -0.07
C THR A 274 -9.51 -4.23 1.39
N ILE A 275 -10.12 -3.11 1.80
CA ILE A 275 -10.58 -2.87 3.17
C ILE A 275 -11.88 -3.64 3.46
N CYS A 276 -12.94 -3.39 2.69
CA CYS A 276 -14.29 -3.89 2.95
C CYS A 276 -14.97 -4.52 1.71
N PRO A 277 -14.31 -5.46 1.00
CA PRO A 277 -14.82 -6.00 -0.26
C PRO A 277 -16.25 -6.56 -0.19
N GLY A 278 -16.59 -7.27 0.89
CA GLY A 278 -17.94 -7.84 1.06
C GLY A 278 -19.04 -6.77 1.07
N THR A 279 -18.84 -5.68 1.81
CA THR A 279 -19.79 -4.56 1.87
C THR A 279 -19.88 -3.83 0.53
N VAL A 280 -18.74 -3.58 -0.13
CA VAL A 280 -18.70 -2.90 -1.43
C VAL A 280 -19.39 -3.74 -2.51
N LEU A 281 -19.12 -5.05 -2.56
CA LEU A 281 -19.77 -5.97 -3.49
C LEU A 281 -21.27 -6.10 -3.22
N LEU A 282 -21.71 -6.23 -1.96
CA LEU A 282 -23.12 -6.35 -1.60
C LEU A 282 -23.93 -5.10 -1.97
N VAL A 283 -23.40 -3.89 -1.73
CA VAL A 283 -24.06 -2.64 -2.14
C VAL A 283 -24.11 -2.54 -3.67
N PHE A 284 -23.05 -2.97 -4.37
CA PHE A 284 -22.99 -2.99 -5.83
C PHE A 284 -23.99 -3.98 -6.45
N THR A 285 -24.10 -5.22 -5.95
CA THR A 285 -25.05 -6.21 -6.51
C THR A 285 -26.50 -5.82 -6.27
N ILE A 286 -26.87 -5.38 -5.06
CA ILE A 286 -28.26 -4.99 -4.75
C ILE A 286 -28.68 -3.76 -5.57
N SER A 287 -27.82 -2.75 -5.69
CA SER A 287 -28.14 -1.57 -6.52
C SER A 287 -28.27 -1.92 -8.00
N LEU A 288 -27.39 -2.78 -8.54
CA LEU A 288 -27.51 -3.28 -9.92
C LEU A 288 -28.80 -4.07 -10.14
N TRP A 289 -29.21 -4.92 -9.20
CA TRP A 289 -30.45 -5.69 -9.33
C TRP A 289 -31.67 -4.78 -9.44
N ILE A 290 -31.78 -3.78 -8.56
CA ILE A 290 -32.89 -2.81 -8.57
C ILE A 290 -32.92 -2.02 -9.89
N ILE A 291 -31.76 -1.51 -10.34
CA ILE A 291 -31.67 -0.73 -11.59
C ILE A 291 -32.00 -1.61 -12.80
N ALA A 292 -31.41 -2.81 -12.90
CA ALA A 292 -31.63 -3.71 -14.04
C ALA A 292 -33.07 -4.24 -14.08
N ALA A 293 -33.69 -4.53 -12.94
CA ALA A 293 -35.09 -4.97 -12.87
C ALA A 293 -36.04 -3.85 -13.33
N TRP A 294 -35.83 -2.63 -12.86
CA TRP A 294 -36.58 -1.47 -13.37
C TRP A 294 -36.35 -1.26 -14.87
N THR A 295 -35.11 -1.42 -15.34
CA THR A 295 -34.76 -1.25 -16.77
C THR A 295 -35.42 -2.30 -17.65
N VAL A 296 -35.42 -3.59 -17.27
CA VAL A 296 -36.14 -4.64 -18.01
C VAL A 296 -37.65 -4.37 -18.01
N ARG A 297 -38.22 -4.00 -16.86
CA ARG A 297 -39.63 -3.64 -16.74
C ARG A 297 -40.02 -2.46 -17.65
N ALA A 298 -39.15 -1.45 -17.77
CA ALA A 298 -39.33 -0.34 -18.70
C ALA A 298 -39.21 -0.79 -20.18
N CYS A 299 -38.25 -1.67 -20.51
CA CYS A 299 -38.08 -2.24 -21.85
C CYS A 299 -39.31 -3.06 -22.32
N GLU A 300 -39.86 -3.93 -21.46
CA GLU A 300 -40.92 -4.89 -21.84
C GLU A 300 -42.35 -4.31 -21.79
N ARG A 301 -42.51 -3.08 -21.26
CA ARG A 301 -43.80 -2.42 -20.98
C ARG A 301 -44.84 -2.44 -22.11
N TYR A 302 -44.44 -2.43 -23.38
CA TYR A 302 -45.36 -2.41 -24.54
C TYR A 302 -45.50 -3.78 -25.26
N HIS A 303 -44.90 -4.85 -24.72
CA HIS A 303 -44.88 -6.18 -25.37
C HIS A 303 -45.22 -7.36 -24.45
N ASP A 304 -45.32 -7.15 -23.13
CA ASP A 304 -45.83 -8.14 -22.19
C ASP A 304 -47.36 -8.07 -22.06
N ASN A 305 -48.06 -8.90 -22.83
CA ASN A 305 -49.54 -8.96 -22.81
C ASN A 305 -50.13 -9.66 -21.56
N MET A 306 -49.30 -10.13 -20.61
CA MET A 306 -49.75 -10.94 -19.46
C MET A 306 -49.28 -10.39 -18.10
N ASP A 307 -48.63 -9.22 -18.08
CA ASP A 307 -48.13 -8.52 -16.90
C ASP A 307 -47.14 -9.31 -15.99
N ILE A 308 -46.59 -10.43 -16.46
CA ILE A 308 -45.72 -11.30 -15.64
C ILE A 308 -44.32 -10.69 -15.47
N THR A 309 -43.72 -10.21 -16.57
CA THR A 309 -42.46 -9.44 -16.57
C THR A 309 -42.69 -7.96 -16.26
N SER A 310 -43.91 -7.46 -16.50
CA SER A 310 -44.31 -6.09 -16.17
C SER A 310 -44.38 -5.85 -14.65
N ASN A 311 -44.58 -6.87 -13.83
CA ASN A 311 -44.50 -6.77 -12.37
C ASN A 311 -43.06 -6.61 -11.86
N PHE A 312 -42.80 -5.62 -10.99
CA PHE A 312 -41.46 -5.36 -10.45
C PHE A 312 -40.82 -6.56 -9.73
N LEU A 313 -41.62 -7.36 -9.02
CA LEU A 313 -41.14 -8.59 -8.38
C LEU A 313 -40.73 -9.67 -9.40
N GLY A 314 -41.46 -9.77 -10.52
CA GLY A 314 -41.12 -10.66 -11.64
C GLY A 314 -39.85 -10.22 -12.36
N ALA A 315 -39.67 -8.91 -12.58
CA ALA A 315 -38.44 -8.36 -13.13
C ALA A 315 -37.23 -8.55 -12.19
N MET A 316 -37.42 -8.39 -10.86
CA MET A 316 -36.39 -8.68 -9.85
C MET A 316 -36.02 -10.17 -9.82
N TRP A 317 -37.00 -11.08 -9.93
CA TRP A 317 -36.76 -12.52 -10.06
C TRP A 317 -35.92 -12.83 -11.30
N LEU A 318 -36.38 -12.41 -12.49
CA LEU A 318 -35.69 -12.58 -13.77
C LEU A 318 -34.23 -12.06 -13.73
N ILE A 319 -34.01 -10.89 -13.16
CA ILE A 319 -32.66 -10.31 -13.02
C ILE A 319 -31.80 -11.10 -12.04
N SER A 320 -32.34 -11.55 -10.90
CA SER A 320 -31.58 -12.36 -9.94
C SER A 320 -31.13 -13.71 -10.52
N ILE A 321 -32.00 -14.43 -11.22
CA ILE A 321 -31.66 -15.72 -11.86
C ILE A 321 -30.73 -15.55 -13.06
N THR A 322 -30.79 -14.40 -13.75
CA THR A 322 -29.87 -14.05 -14.86
C THR A 322 -28.49 -13.68 -14.33
N PHE A 323 -28.43 -12.87 -13.27
CA PHE A 323 -27.18 -12.45 -12.61
C PHE A 323 -26.44 -13.62 -11.97
N LEU A 324 -27.16 -14.57 -11.38
CA LEU A 324 -26.60 -15.81 -10.84
C LEU A 324 -26.34 -16.87 -11.94
N THR A 325 -26.58 -16.55 -13.22
CA THR A 325 -26.39 -17.44 -14.37
C THR A 325 -27.13 -18.78 -14.29
N ILE A 326 -28.31 -18.78 -13.65
CA ILE A 326 -29.17 -19.96 -13.47
C ILE A 326 -30.11 -20.13 -14.68
N GLY A 327 -30.85 -19.08 -15.03
CA GLY A 327 -31.68 -19.03 -16.25
C GLY A 327 -32.72 -20.15 -16.42
N TYR A 328 -33.68 -20.29 -15.49
CA TYR A 328 -34.71 -21.34 -15.53
C TYR A 328 -35.58 -21.35 -16.80
N GLY A 329 -35.75 -20.21 -17.48
CA GLY A 329 -36.55 -20.10 -18.72
C GLY A 329 -38.07 -19.99 -18.51
N ASP A 330 -38.50 -19.88 -17.27
CA ASP A 330 -39.85 -19.55 -16.82
C ASP A 330 -40.27 -18.13 -17.21
N MET A 331 -39.33 -17.18 -17.15
CA MET A 331 -39.50 -15.80 -17.60
C MET A 331 -38.36 -15.42 -18.57
N VAL A 332 -38.71 -14.78 -19.69
CA VAL A 332 -37.77 -14.40 -20.75
C VAL A 332 -38.20 -13.06 -21.36
N PRO A 333 -37.31 -12.08 -21.55
CA PRO A 333 -37.64 -10.82 -22.22
C PRO A 333 -37.97 -11.03 -23.71
N ASN A 334 -39.00 -10.34 -24.20
CA ASN A 334 -39.42 -10.34 -25.60
C ASN A 334 -38.65 -9.31 -26.42
N THR A 335 -38.40 -8.12 -25.87
CA THR A 335 -37.78 -7.01 -26.60
C THR A 335 -36.27 -7.16 -26.73
N TYR A 336 -35.69 -6.51 -27.75
CA TYR A 336 -34.23 -6.40 -27.89
C TYR A 336 -33.60 -5.57 -26.75
N CYS A 337 -34.35 -4.63 -26.17
CA CYS A 337 -33.96 -3.84 -25.00
C CYS A 337 -33.78 -4.74 -23.77
N GLY A 338 -34.82 -5.49 -23.39
CA GLY A 338 -34.77 -6.42 -22.25
C GLY A 338 -33.72 -7.52 -22.43
N LYS A 339 -33.61 -8.09 -23.64
CA LYS A 339 -32.54 -9.03 -24.00
C LYS A 339 -31.14 -8.44 -23.82
N GLY A 340 -30.92 -7.17 -24.20
CA GLY A 340 -29.66 -6.45 -23.98
C GLY A 340 -29.34 -6.25 -22.50
N VAL A 341 -30.33 -5.87 -21.69
CA VAL A 341 -30.18 -5.68 -20.24
C VAL A 341 -29.87 -7.01 -19.54
N CYS A 342 -30.55 -8.11 -19.91
CA CYS A 342 -30.24 -9.44 -19.38
C CYS A 342 -28.84 -9.91 -19.78
N LEU A 343 -28.40 -9.67 -21.02
CA LEU A 343 -27.02 -10.00 -21.46
C LEU A 343 -25.96 -9.23 -20.64
N LEU A 344 -26.14 -7.93 -20.46
CA LEU A 344 -25.27 -7.11 -19.61
C LEU A 344 -25.29 -7.58 -18.16
N THR A 345 -26.47 -7.92 -17.63
CA THR A 345 -26.65 -8.45 -16.27
C THR A 345 -25.89 -9.77 -16.07
N GLY A 346 -25.92 -10.69 -17.03
CA GLY A 346 -25.17 -11.95 -16.99
C GLY A 346 -23.65 -11.73 -17.02
N ILE A 347 -23.16 -10.82 -17.87
CA ILE A 347 -21.73 -10.44 -17.93
C ILE A 347 -21.27 -9.82 -16.60
N MET A 348 -22.08 -8.92 -16.02
CA MET A 348 -21.79 -8.31 -14.73
C MET A 348 -21.88 -9.32 -13.57
N GLY A 349 -22.81 -10.27 -13.63
CA GLY A 349 -22.98 -11.37 -12.67
C GLY A 349 -21.79 -12.31 -12.64
N ALA A 350 -21.29 -12.73 -13.81
CA ALA A 350 -20.06 -13.51 -13.93
C ALA A 350 -18.84 -12.75 -13.37
N GLY A 351 -18.72 -11.45 -13.69
CA GLY A 351 -17.67 -10.58 -13.15
C GLY A 351 -17.73 -10.43 -11.62
N CYS A 352 -18.93 -10.24 -11.06
CA CYS A 352 -19.12 -10.19 -9.61
C CYS A 352 -18.78 -11.52 -8.94
N THR A 353 -19.20 -12.64 -9.53
CA THR A 353 -18.90 -13.99 -9.02
C THR A 353 -17.39 -14.25 -8.98
N ALA A 354 -16.65 -13.89 -10.04
CA ALA A 354 -15.19 -14.00 -10.06
C ALA A 354 -14.51 -13.13 -8.98
N LEU A 355 -15.02 -11.91 -8.73
CA LEU A 355 -14.53 -11.05 -7.65
C LEU A 355 -14.84 -11.64 -6.25
N VAL A 356 -16.03 -12.21 -6.04
CA VAL A 356 -16.39 -12.90 -4.79
C VAL A 356 -15.45 -14.08 -4.53
N VAL A 357 -15.18 -14.93 -5.53
CA VAL A 357 -14.24 -16.06 -5.40
C VAL A 357 -12.84 -15.58 -5.01
N ALA A 358 -12.33 -14.53 -5.66
CA ALA A 358 -11.01 -13.96 -5.34
C ALA A 358 -10.96 -13.35 -3.91
N VAL A 359 -12.04 -12.71 -3.46
CA VAL A 359 -12.17 -12.16 -2.11
C VAL A 359 -12.25 -13.27 -1.07
N VAL A 360 -13.03 -14.32 -1.31
CA VAL A 360 -13.18 -15.47 -0.42
C VAL A 360 -11.85 -16.21 -0.29
N ALA A 361 -11.15 -16.49 -1.39
CA ALA A 361 -9.82 -17.11 -1.36
C ALA A 361 -8.85 -16.33 -0.45
N LYS A 362 -8.74 -15.00 -0.65
CA LYS A 362 -7.88 -14.12 0.17
C LYS A 362 -8.34 -13.99 1.64
N LYS A 363 -9.60 -14.26 1.95
CA LYS A 363 -10.13 -14.28 3.33
C LYS A 363 -10.02 -15.66 4.01
N LEU A 364 -9.74 -16.72 3.26
CA LEU A 364 -9.40 -18.05 3.77
C LEU A 364 -7.88 -18.26 3.93
N GLU A 365 -7.05 -17.36 3.40
CA GLU A 365 -5.62 -17.33 3.69
C GLU A 365 -5.35 -16.98 5.16
N LEU A 366 -4.84 -17.96 5.93
CA LEU A 366 -4.41 -17.75 7.32
C LEU A 366 -3.35 -16.64 7.40
N THR A 367 -3.54 -15.71 8.35
CA THR A 367 -2.54 -14.67 8.63
C THR A 367 -1.21 -15.26 9.12
N LYS A 368 -0.14 -14.46 9.07
CA LYS A 368 1.19 -14.87 9.56
C LYS A 368 1.14 -15.38 11.03
N ALA A 369 0.30 -14.79 11.86
CA ALA A 369 0.12 -15.19 13.26
C ALA A 369 -0.64 -16.52 13.39
N GLU A 370 -1.80 -16.65 12.74
CA GLU A 370 -2.60 -17.89 12.76
C GLU A 370 -1.82 -19.06 12.15
N LYS A 371 -1.06 -18.83 11.07
CA LYS A 371 -0.19 -19.84 10.46
C LYS A 371 0.94 -20.29 11.41
N HIS A 372 1.48 -19.39 12.23
CA HIS A 372 2.47 -19.74 13.25
C HIS A 372 1.85 -20.60 14.37
N VAL A 373 0.68 -20.21 14.89
CA VAL A 373 -0.08 -20.99 15.89
C VAL A 373 -0.49 -22.36 15.33
N HIS A 374 -0.95 -22.43 14.09
CA HIS A 374 -1.28 -23.67 13.39
C HIS A 374 -0.07 -24.61 13.28
N ASN A 375 1.09 -24.08 12.87
CA ASN A 375 2.32 -24.88 12.76
C ASN A 375 2.77 -25.41 14.13
N PHE A 376 2.73 -24.59 15.19
CA PHE A 376 3.03 -25.02 16.56
C PHE A 376 2.06 -26.10 17.08
N MET A 377 0.78 -25.97 16.77
CA MET A 377 -0.24 -26.98 17.08
C MET A 377 0.03 -28.31 16.36
N MET A 378 0.39 -28.27 15.07
CA MET A 378 0.73 -29.46 14.27
C MET A 378 2.01 -30.14 14.79
N ASP A 379 3.06 -29.39 15.10
CA ASP A 379 4.28 -29.91 15.72
C ASP A 379 3.99 -30.59 17.07
N THR A 380 3.20 -29.95 17.92
CA THR A 380 2.78 -30.51 19.22
C THR A 380 2.00 -31.82 19.05
N GLN A 381 1.09 -31.88 18.07
CA GLN A 381 0.34 -33.11 17.76
C GLN A 381 1.22 -34.22 17.18
N LEU A 382 2.16 -33.88 16.29
CA LEU A 382 3.08 -34.85 15.71
C LEU A 382 4.08 -35.38 16.73
N THR A 383 4.64 -34.53 17.58
CA THR A 383 5.48 -34.94 18.72
C THR A 383 4.75 -35.93 19.64
N LYS A 384 3.45 -35.72 19.89
CA LYS A 384 2.60 -36.70 20.59
C LYS A 384 2.42 -38.01 19.80
N ARG A 385 2.15 -37.93 18.49
CA ARG A 385 2.06 -39.13 17.60
C ARG A 385 3.38 -39.93 17.57
N VAL A 386 4.54 -39.27 17.45
CA VAL A 386 5.87 -39.91 17.49
C VAL A 386 6.07 -40.68 18.80
N LYS A 387 5.80 -40.04 19.95
CA LYS A 387 5.93 -40.69 21.27
C LYS A 387 5.01 -41.92 21.39
N ASN A 388 3.74 -41.81 21.00
CA ASN A 388 2.77 -42.90 21.06
C ASN A 388 3.15 -44.08 20.14
N THR A 389 3.61 -43.81 18.92
CA THR A 389 3.99 -44.88 17.99
C THR A 389 5.34 -45.51 18.37
N ALA A 390 6.30 -44.74 18.88
CA ALA A 390 7.54 -45.28 19.45
C ALA A 390 7.27 -46.20 20.66
N ALA A 391 6.33 -45.83 21.54
CA ALA A 391 5.88 -46.70 22.63
C ALA A 391 5.24 -48.01 22.12
N ASN A 392 4.46 -47.95 21.03
CA ASN A 392 3.93 -49.17 20.39
C ASN A 392 5.02 -50.03 19.73
N VAL A 393 6.05 -49.43 19.13
CA VAL A 393 7.22 -50.17 18.61
C VAL A 393 7.92 -50.92 19.76
N LEU A 394 8.23 -50.23 20.87
CA LEU A 394 8.86 -50.83 22.06
C LEU A 394 8.00 -51.95 22.65
N ARG A 395 6.69 -51.70 22.82
CA ARG A 395 5.71 -52.67 23.33
C ARG A 395 5.66 -53.95 22.50
N GLU A 396 5.51 -53.84 21.18
CA GLU A 396 5.40 -55.02 20.31
C GLU A 396 6.76 -55.72 20.15
N THR A 397 7.89 -55.00 20.21
CA THR A 397 9.25 -55.60 20.32
C THR A 397 9.39 -56.47 21.57
N TRP A 398 9.01 -55.93 22.74
CA TRP A 398 9.02 -56.66 24.00
C TRP A 398 8.09 -57.88 23.97
N LEU A 399 6.90 -57.75 23.38
CA LEU A 399 5.96 -58.87 23.25
C LEU A 399 6.46 -59.96 22.28
N ILE A 400 7.20 -59.61 21.22
CA ILE A 400 7.90 -60.59 20.37
C ILE A 400 8.98 -61.30 21.19
N TYR A 401 9.85 -60.55 21.88
CA TYR A 401 10.93 -61.12 22.70
C TYR A 401 10.36 -62.06 23.78
N LYS A 402 9.33 -61.62 24.52
CA LYS A 402 8.67 -62.43 25.54
C LYS A 402 8.15 -63.76 24.97
N ASN A 403 7.38 -63.74 23.90
CA ASN A 403 6.77 -64.94 23.32
C ASN A 403 7.76 -65.84 22.55
N THR A 404 9.01 -65.41 22.33
CA THR A 404 10.06 -66.18 21.62
C THR A 404 11.22 -66.65 22.50
N LYS A 405 11.48 -65.99 23.65
CA LYS A 405 12.62 -66.29 24.53
C LYS A 405 12.26 -66.53 26.00
N LEU A 406 11.11 -66.06 26.49
CA LEU A 406 10.73 -66.11 27.92
C LEU A 406 9.56 -67.06 28.23
N VAL A 407 9.12 -67.89 27.27
CA VAL A 407 8.00 -68.83 27.45
C VAL A 407 8.42 -70.26 27.07
N ARG A 408 8.11 -71.25 27.94
CA ARG A 408 8.59 -72.64 27.83
C ARG A 408 8.06 -73.44 26.62
N LYS A 409 7.06 -72.92 25.90
CA LYS A 409 6.58 -73.40 24.59
C LYS A 409 6.20 -72.20 23.74
N MET A 410 6.68 -72.13 22.50
CA MET A 410 6.50 -70.96 21.62
C MET A 410 5.19 -71.04 20.81
N ASP A 411 4.35 -70.01 20.90
CA ASP A 411 3.12 -69.88 20.13
C ASP A 411 3.36 -69.10 18.83
N HIS A 412 3.53 -69.82 17.72
CA HIS A 412 3.77 -69.25 16.40
C HIS A 412 2.58 -68.42 15.85
N ALA A 413 1.37 -68.53 16.41
CA ALA A 413 0.25 -67.66 16.03
C ALA A 413 0.33 -66.31 16.76
N ARG A 414 0.64 -66.29 18.06
CA ARG A 414 0.90 -65.06 18.84
C ARG A 414 2.10 -64.30 18.31
N VAL A 415 3.22 -64.99 18.05
CA VAL A 415 4.44 -64.35 17.50
C VAL A 415 4.14 -63.67 16.16
N ARG A 416 3.46 -64.35 15.22
CA ARG A 416 3.03 -63.75 13.93
C ARG A 416 1.99 -62.63 14.07
N LYS A 417 1.27 -62.55 15.19
CA LYS A 417 0.35 -61.43 15.50
C LYS A 417 1.12 -60.20 15.96
N HIS A 418 2.09 -60.37 16.86
CA HIS A 418 2.95 -59.29 17.35
C HIS A 418 3.94 -58.79 16.29
N GLN A 419 4.52 -59.68 15.46
CA GLN A 419 5.37 -59.29 14.32
C GLN A 419 4.65 -58.37 13.32
N ARG A 420 3.39 -58.68 12.97
CA ARG A 420 2.57 -57.81 12.09
C ARG A 420 2.32 -56.44 12.71
N LYS A 421 2.00 -56.38 14.01
CA LYS A 421 1.81 -55.11 14.74
C LYS A 421 3.10 -54.29 14.86
N PHE A 422 4.22 -54.94 15.17
CA PHE A 422 5.54 -54.30 15.21
C PHE A 422 5.89 -53.68 13.85
N LEU A 423 5.74 -54.43 12.75
CA LEU A 423 5.97 -53.92 11.41
C LEU A 423 5.06 -52.73 11.08
N GLN A 424 3.77 -52.83 11.41
CA GLN A 424 2.81 -51.73 11.25
C GLN A 424 3.21 -50.48 12.05
N ALA A 425 3.65 -50.65 13.31
CA ALA A 425 4.12 -49.56 14.15
C ALA A 425 5.44 -48.93 13.63
N ILE A 426 6.35 -49.73 13.05
CA ILE A 426 7.56 -49.22 12.38
C ILE A 426 7.20 -48.39 11.14
N HIS A 427 6.25 -48.83 10.30
CA HIS A 427 5.79 -48.04 9.15
C HIS A 427 5.06 -46.75 9.58
N GLN A 428 4.24 -46.81 10.63
CA GLN A 428 3.62 -45.62 11.23
C GLN A 428 4.65 -44.64 11.80
N LEU A 429 5.70 -45.13 12.48
CA LEU A 429 6.76 -44.27 13.03
C LEU A 429 7.56 -43.60 11.91
N ARG A 430 7.83 -44.32 10.81
CA ARG A 430 8.50 -43.76 9.62
C ARG A 430 7.66 -42.69 8.93
N SER A 431 6.35 -42.92 8.73
CA SER A 431 5.46 -41.94 8.09
C SER A 431 5.30 -40.67 8.93
N VAL A 432 4.99 -40.80 10.22
CA VAL A 432 4.88 -39.66 11.16
C VAL A 432 6.21 -38.89 11.25
N LYS A 433 7.37 -39.57 11.24
CA LYS A 433 8.68 -38.90 11.23
C LYS A 433 8.99 -38.17 9.90
N MET A 434 8.41 -38.57 8.77
CA MET A 434 8.50 -37.81 7.51
C MET A 434 7.52 -36.63 7.48
N GLU A 435 6.32 -36.79 8.07
CA GLU A 435 5.34 -35.71 8.26
C GLU A 435 5.93 -34.57 9.12
N GLN A 436 6.58 -34.93 10.24
CA GLN A 436 7.33 -34.02 11.12
C GLN A 436 8.42 -33.23 10.38
N ARG A 437 9.21 -33.90 9.53
CA ARG A 437 10.27 -33.25 8.73
C ARG A 437 9.68 -32.18 7.81
N LYS A 438 8.66 -32.52 7.02
CA LYS A 438 8.01 -31.58 6.08
C LYS A 438 7.51 -30.30 6.76
N LEU A 439 6.97 -30.40 7.97
CA LEU A 439 6.52 -29.23 8.74
C LEU A 439 7.69 -28.41 9.31
N ASN A 440 8.75 -29.05 9.78
CA ASN A 440 9.98 -28.37 10.19
C ASN A 440 10.63 -27.61 9.02
N ASP A 441 10.73 -28.25 7.85
CA ASP A 441 11.29 -27.67 6.63
C ASP A 441 10.46 -26.44 6.16
N GLN A 442 9.13 -26.51 6.28
CA GLN A 442 8.24 -25.36 6.04
C GLN A 442 8.40 -24.24 7.08
N ALA A 443 8.55 -24.58 8.37
CA ALA A 443 8.70 -23.59 9.44
C ALA A 443 10.03 -22.81 9.34
N ASN A 444 11.11 -23.49 8.97
CA ASN A 444 12.44 -22.90 8.80
C ASN A 444 12.42 -21.74 7.79
N SER A 445 11.75 -21.91 6.64
CA SER A 445 11.76 -20.93 5.53
C SER A 445 11.47 -19.47 5.91
N LEU A 446 10.62 -19.21 6.93
CA LEU A 446 10.29 -17.86 7.38
C LEU A 446 11.18 -17.40 8.55
N VAL A 447 11.66 -18.33 9.37
CA VAL A 447 12.59 -18.09 10.47
C VAL A 447 13.99 -17.79 9.93
N ASP A 448 14.39 -18.45 8.85
CA ASP A 448 15.73 -18.33 8.26
C ASP A 448 15.95 -16.96 7.61
N LEU A 449 14.90 -16.29 7.12
CA LEU A 449 14.98 -14.89 6.70
C LEU A 449 15.33 -13.97 7.88
N ALA A 450 14.68 -14.16 9.04
CA ALA A 450 14.97 -13.38 10.24
C ALA A 450 16.37 -13.69 10.81
N LYS A 451 16.76 -14.98 10.85
CA LYS A 451 18.15 -15.36 11.18
C LYS A 451 19.16 -14.74 10.23
N THR A 452 18.88 -14.68 8.93
CA THR A 452 19.76 -14.06 7.93
C THR A 452 19.92 -12.57 8.19
N GLN A 453 18.87 -11.87 8.63
CA GLN A 453 18.99 -10.47 9.06
C GLN A 453 19.87 -10.33 10.31
N ASN A 454 19.67 -11.15 11.34
CA ASN A 454 20.51 -11.11 12.54
C ASN A 454 21.98 -11.42 12.21
N ILE A 455 22.27 -12.52 11.50
CA ILE A 455 23.62 -12.89 11.06
C ILE A 455 24.26 -11.78 10.20
N MET A 456 23.47 -11.04 9.42
CA MET A 456 23.96 -9.90 8.65
C MET A 456 24.29 -8.70 9.55
N TYR A 457 23.50 -8.41 10.58
CA TYR A 457 23.84 -7.39 11.59
C TYR A 457 25.10 -7.77 12.37
N ASP A 458 25.18 -9.02 12.84
CA ASP A 458 26.34 -9.56 13.55
C ASP A 458 27.61 -9.41 12.67
N LEU A 459 27.54 -9.83 11.40
CA LEU A 459 28.65 -9.71 10.43
C LEU A 459 29.03 -8.25 10.13
N ILE A 460 28.06 -7.32 10.08
CA ILE A 460 28.33 -5.89 9.89
C ILE A 460 29.02 -5.30 11.12
N SER A 461 28.63 -5.70 12.34
CA SER A 461 29.31 -5.31 13.58
C SER A 461 30.75 -5.82 13.60
N ASP A 462 30.95 -7.11 13.30
CA ASP A 462 32.26 -7.75 13.17
C ASP A 462 33.17 -7.04 12.15
N LEU A 463 32.59 -6.60 11.02
CA LEU A 463 33.31 -5.84 9.99
C LEU A 463 33.64 -4.40 10.43
N ASN A 464 32.78 -3.77 11.23
CA ASN A 464 33.03 -2.42 11.76
C ASN A 464 34.13 -2.43 12.83
N GLU A 465 34.10 -3.37 13.77
CA GLU A 465 35.15 -3.52 14.80
C GLU A 465 36.53 -3.81 14.17
N ARG A 466 36.58 -4.69 13.16
CA ARG A 466 37.80 -4.94 12.38
C ARG A 466 38.21 -3.73 11.53
N GLY A 467 37.25 -2.92 11.09
CA GLY A 467 37.50 -1.63 10.45
C GLY A 467 38.21 -0.67 11.39
N GLU A 468 37.69 -0.48 12.60
CA GLU A 468 38.33 0.36 13.61
C GLU A 468 39.74 -0.12 14.01
N ASP A 469 39.95 -1.43 14.22
CA ASP A 469 41.28 -1.96 14.51
C ASP A 469 42.25 -1.74 13.34
N MET A 470 41.78 -1.85 12.10
CA MET A 470 42.58 -1.52 10.92
C MET A 470 42.89 -0.02 10.83
N GLU A 471 41.95 0.88 11.13
CA GLU A 471 42.22 2.32 11.22
C GLU A 471 43.20 2.67 12.36
N LYS A 472 43.06 2.05 13.54
CA LYS A 472 44.00 2.19 14.67
C LYS A 472 45.42 1.73 14.27
N ARG A 473 45.55 0.66 13.48
CA ARG A 473 46.83 0.20 12.91
C ARG A 473 47.38 1.16 11.85
N ILE A 474 46.53 1.75 11.01
CA ILE A 474 46.93 2.74 9.99
C ILE A 474 47.46 4.01 10.68
N ALA A 475 46.75 4.56 11.67
CA ALA A 475 47.21 5.71 12.44
C ALA A 475 48.54 5.44 13.18
N MET A 476 48.76 4.21 13.67
CA MET A 476 50.05 3.78 14.23
C MET A 476 51.15 3.69 13.16
N LEU A 477 50.83 3.36 11.91
CA LEU A 477 51.79 3.36 10.81
C LEU A 477 52.10 4.78 10.35
N GLU A 478 51.11 5.67 10.25
CA GLU A 478 51.28 7.08 9.89
C GLU A 478 52.18 7.80 10.90
N THR A 479 51.91 7.70 12.20
CA THR A 479 52.76 8.29 13.25
C THR A 479 54.19 7.69 13.29
N LYS A 480 54.36 6.41 12.91
CA LYS A 480 55.69 5.82 12.69
C LYS A 480 56.38 6.34 11.42
N LEU A 481 55.63 6.72 10.40
CA LEU A 481 56.14 7.32 9.16
C LEU A 481 56.55 8.78 9.38
N GLU A 482 55.75 9.55 10.11
CA GLU A 482 56.05 10.93 10.52
C GLU A 482 57.31 11.01 11.40
N THR A 483 57.45 10.13 12.39
CA THR A 483 58.65 10.08 13.23
C THR A 483 59.89 9.64 12.46
N LEU A 484 59.77 8.73 11.49
CA LEU A 484 60.87 8.35 10.60
C LEU A 484 61.25 9.50 9.66
N LEU A 485 60.28 10.24 9.11
CA LEU A 485 60.50 11.45 8.32
C LEU A 485 61.20 12.56 9.13
N GLY A 486 60.76 12.80 10.38
CA GLY A 486 61.39 13.75 11.30
C GLY A 486 62.85 13.37 11.62
N ASN A 487 63.12 12.08 11.85
CA ASN A 487 64.49 11.58 12.05
C ASN A 487 65.36 11.77 10.80
N LEU A 488 64.82 11.57 9.60
CA LEU A 488 65.51 11.83 8.33
C LEU A 488 65.77 13.34 8.11
N GLN A 489 64.86 14.22 8.53
CA GLN A 489 65.04 15.67 8.47
C GLN A 489 66.04 16.20 9.52
N ALA A 490 66.15 15.54 10.68
CA ALA A 490 67.15 15.84 11.70
C ALA A 490 68.56 15.33 11.33
N LEU A 491 68.66 14.29 10.49
CA LEU A 491 69.91 13.63 10.14
C LEU A 491 71.02 14.58 9.62
N PRO A 492 70.75 15.53 8.70
CA PRO A 492 71.78 16.47 8.22
C PRO A 492 72.27 17.42 9.32
N GLY A 493 71.40 17.79 10.27
CA GLY A 493 71.76 18.62 11.43
C GLY A 493 72.69 17.88 12.39
N LEU A 494 72.38 16.61 12.67
CA LEU A 494 73.24 15.73 13.49
C LEU A 494 74.58 15.44 12.80
N ILE A 495 74.59 15.18 11.49
CA ILE A 495 75.82 15.01 10.70
C ILE A 495 76.66 16.28 10.73
N SER A 496 76.05 17.46 10.56
CA SER A 496 76.73 18.76 10.66
C SER A 496 77.31 19.01 12.05
N GLN A 497 76.57 18.64 13.12
CA GLN A 497 77.08 18.70 14.50
C GLN A 497 78.30 17.79 14.68
N VAL A 498 78.22 16.51 14.28
CA VAL A 498 79.33 15.56 14.39
C VAL A 498 80.56 16.03 13.59
N ILE A 499 80.39 16.54 12.36
CA ILE A 499 81.48 17.11 11.58
C ILE A 499 82.08 18.35 12.28
N SER A 500 81.25 19.25 12.82
CA SER A 500 81.73 20.45 13.54
C SER A 500 82.43 20.11 14.87
N GLN A 501 82.03 19.02 15.52
CA GLN A 501 82.64 18.53 16.74
C GLN A 501 83.97 17.84 16.42
N GLN A 502 84.00 16.91 15.46
CA GLN A 502 85.23 16.27 14.99
C GLN A 502 86.26 17.29 14.47
N HIS A 503 85.82 18.41 13.88
CA HIS A 503 86.69 19.51 13.49
C HIS A 503 87.21 20.33 14.68
N ARG A 504 86.42 20.49 15.76
CA ARG A 504 86.91 21.10 17.02
C ARG A 504 87.84 20.17 17.79
N ASP A 505 87.52 18.89 17.90
CA ASP A 505 88.37 17.88 18.54
C ASP A 505 89.75 17.82 17.84
N PHE A 506 89.78 17.93 16.50
CA PHE A 506 91.01 18.02 15.72
C PHE A 506 91.82 19.31 16.00
N LEU A 507 91.15 20.43 16.24
CA LEU A 507 91.79 21.71 16.61
C LEU A 507 92.31 21.70 18.06
N GLU A 508 91.60 21.07 19.00
CA GLU A 508 92.06 20.92 20.40
C GLU A 508 93.29 19.98 20.48
N VAL A 509 93.31 18.89 19.72
CA VAL A 509 94.48 18.00 19.59
C VAL A 509 95.71 18.74 19.04
N GLN A 510 95.53 19.84 18.32
CA GLN A 510 96.63 20.65 17.78
C GLN A 510 97.19 21.69 18.79
N PHE A 511 96.57 21.87 19.96
CA PHE A 511 96.82 23.03 20.83
C PHE A 511 97.08 22.78 22.33
N GLN A 512 97.61 21.62 22.75
CA GLN A 512 98.26 21.54 24.07
C GLN A 512 99.40 20.48 24.19
N PRO A 513 100.55 20.82 24.81
CA PRO A 513 101.69 19.90 24.96
C PRO A 513 101.68 19.07 26.27
N TYR A 514 102.35 17.92 26.18
CA TYR A 514 102.74 16.98 27.24
C TYR A 514 103.13 17.57 28.62
N ASP A 515 102.72 16.89 29.71
CA ASP A 515 103.69 16.19 30.59
C ASP A 515 103.05 15.00 31.36
N LYS A 516 103.86 14.25 32.13
CA LYS A 516 103.61 12.89 32.65
C LYS A 516 102.98 12.83 34.05
N HIS A 517 102.22 11.77 34.34
CA HIS A 517 102.66 10.68 35.25
C HIS A 517 101.63 9.52 35.35
N SER A 518 102.04 8.40 35.96
CA SER A 518 101.25 7.17 36.21
C SER A 518 101.78 6.47 37.48
N PRO A 519 101.13 5.44 38.07
CA PRO A 519 99.73 4.98 37.96
C PRO A 519 99.01 4.72 39.33
N GLU A 520 97.78 4.21 39.25
CA GLU A 520 97.12 3.26 40.19
C GLU A 520 96.50 3.68 41.56
N ARG A 521 95.22 3.27 41.72
CA ARG A 521 94.63 2.54 42.89
C ARG A 521 93.78 3.28 43.96
N SER A 522 92.76 2.55 44.42
CA SER A 522 91.99 2.65 45.69
C SER A 522 90.78 3.61 45.71
N GLN A 523 89.53 3.09 45.71
CA GLN A 523 88.68 2.73 46.89
C GLN A 523 87.59 3.81 47.15
N SER A 524 86.38 3.54 47.67
CA SER A 524 85.59 2.30 47.84
C SER A 524 84.14 2.63 48.31
N VAL A 525 83.24 1.62 48.42
CA VAL A 525 81.98 1.64 49.22
C VAL A 525 80.83 2.50 48.59
N SER A 526 79.52 2.15 48.63
CA SER A 526 78.75 1.26 49.51
C SER A 526 77.55 0.51 48.85
N ARG A 527 77.37 -0.76 49.26
CA ARG A 527 76.12 -1.47 49.64
C ARG A 527 74.79 -1.34 48.86
N ARG A 528 74.29 -2.55 48.48
CA ARG A 528 72.91 -3.12 48.68
C ARG A 528 71.75 -2.52 47.86
N ARG A 529 70.70 -3.28 47.48
CA ARG A 529 70.34 -4.70 47.75
C ARG A 529 69.52 -5.30 46.59
N SER A 530 69.52 -6.64 46.47
CA SER A 530 68.48 -7.46 45.79
C SER A 530 67.10 -7.30 46.49
N SER A 531 65.94 -7.70 45.94
CA SER A 531 65.55 -8.77 44.98
C SER A 531 64.24 -8.40 44.25
N SER A 532 63.80 -8.94 43.10
CA SER A 532 63.95 -10.25 42.41
C SER A 532 63.12 -11.43 42.97
N THR A 533 61.83 -11.55 42.61
CA THR A 533 61.07 -12.81 42.74
C THR A 533 59.96 -12.99 41.68
N ALA A 534 59.91 -14.17 41.06
CA ALA A 534 58.85 -14.79 40.24
C ALA A 534 59.14 -16.33 40.18
N PRO A 535 58.32 -17.24 39.60
CA PRO A 535 56.94 -17.13 39.08
C PRO A 535 55.91 -17.68 40.12
N PRO A 536 55.24 -18.87 40.08
CA PRO A 536 55.19 -20.02 39.14
C PRO A 536 53.86 -20.11 38.33
N THR A 537 53.29 -21.31 38.11
CA THR A 537 52.12 -21.60 37.23
C THR A 537 51.24 -22.78 37.70
N SER A 538 49.90 -22.66 37.60
CA SER A 538 48.88 -23.76 37.59
C SER A 538 47.48 -23.12 37.41
N SER A 539 46.61 -23.39 36.43
CA SER A 539 46.01 -24.64 35.88
C SER A 539 44.74 -25.14 36.61
N GLU A 540 43.73 -25.48 35.82
CA GLU A 540 42.47 -26.22 36.11
C GLU A 540 41.15 -25.50 36.53
N SER A 541 40.10 -25.85 35.77
CA SER A 541 38.66 -25.97 36.08
C SER A 541 37.86 -24.84 36.75
N SER A 542 36.99 -24.20 35.95
CA SER A 542 35.52 -24.38 36.01
C SER A 542 34.88 -24.06 34.66
#